data_AF-A0A916JCR6-F1
#
_entry.id   AF-A0A916JCR6-F1
#
_cell.length_a   1.000
_cell.length_b   1.000
_cell.length_c   1.000
_cell.angle_alpha   90.00
_cell.angle_beta   90.00
_cell.angle_gamma   90.00
#
_symmetry.space_group_name_H-M   'P 1'
#
loop_
_entity.id
_entity.type
_entity.pdbx_description
1 polymer ?
#
loop_
_entity_poly.entity_id
_entity_poly.type
_entity_poly.pdbx_seq_one_letter_code
_entity_poly.pdbx_strand_id
1 'polypeptide(L)' 'MDQNSESKIELTANNLKNALWDTLQKVQSGNMEPGQADSIATSAREILRTTSVQLKVAQQSKRPIPSDVLSFSENQK' A
#
# COMPACT_ATOMS: atom_id res chain seq x y z
N MET A 1 12.68 28.06 1.32
CA MET A 1 13.95 27.33 1.22
C MET A 1 13.55 25.88 1.05
N ASP A 2 13.24 25.53 -0.19
CA ASP A 2 12.42 24.38 -0.56
C ASP A 2 13.20 23.56 -1.57
N GLN A 3 13.90 22.51 -1.13
CA GLN A 3 14.34 21.40 -1.98
C GLN A 3 14.54 20.15 -1.12
N ASN A 4 13.48 19.36 -0.92
CA ASN A 4 13.62 17.91 -0.79
C ASN A 4 12.46 17.22 -1.53
N SER A 5 12.45 17.38 -2.85
CA SER A 5 11.56 16.66 -3.76
C SER A 5 12.15 15.28 -4.07
N GLU A 6 12.26 14.42 -3.06
CA GLU A 6 12.26 12.99 -3.34
C GLU A 6 10.90 12.67 -3.95
N SER A 7 10.87 12.02 -5.12
CA SER A 7 9.64 11.55 -5.74
C SER A 7 8.99 10.51 -4.83
N LYS A 8 8.20 10.98 -3.87
CA LYS A 8 7.52 10.16 -2.88
C LYS A 8 6.55 9.28 -3.64
N ILE A 9 6.88 7.99 -3.78
CA ILE A 9 5.99 7.01 -4.41
C ILE A 9 4.71 7.00 -3.56
N GLU A 10 3.62 7.43 -4.18
CA GLU A 10 2.33 7.55 -3.50
C GLU A 10 1.81 6.17 -3.11
N LEU A 11 1.34 6.02 -1.87
CA LEU A 11 0.80 4.75 -1.39
C LEU A 11 -0.60 4.54 -1.94
N THR A 12 -0.69 3.84 -3.06
CA THR A 12 -1.96 3.47 -3.69
C THR A 12 -2.08 1.98 -3.90
N ALA A 13 -3.29 1.47 -4.10
CA ALA A 13 -3.53 0.05 -4.34
C ALA A 13 -2.73 -0.48 -5.56
N ASN A 14 -2.59 0.35 -6.60
CA ASN A 14 -1.82 0.00 -7.79
C ASN A 14 -0.32 -0.04 -7.52
N ASN A 15 0.23 0.97 -6.82
CA ASN A 15 1.65 1.00 -6.49
C ASN A 15 2.02 -0.13 -5.51
N LEU A 16 1.15 -0.45 -4.56
CA LEU A 16 1.32 -1.57 -3.64
C LEU A 16 1.34 -2.91 -4.40
N LYS A 17 0.43 -3.12 -5.35
CA LYS A 17 0.41 -4.31 -6.20
C LYS A 17 1.70 -4.44 -7.02
N ASN A 18 2.15 -3.35 -7.65
CA ASN A 18 3.35 -3.36 -8.48
C ASN A 18 4.59 -3.67 -7.62
N ALA A 19 4.72 -3.03 -6.46
CA ALA A 19 5.83 -3.28 -5.54
C ALA A 19 5.86 -4.75 -5.03
N LEU A 20 4.70 -5.34 -4.76
CA LEU A 20 4.59 -6.75 -4.39
C LEU A 20 4.99 -7.67 -5.54
N TRP A 21 4.56 -7.36 -6.76
CA TRP A 21 4.93 -8.12 -7.94
C TRP A 21 6.44 -8.08 -8.18
N ASP A 22 7.06 -6.90 -8.10
CA ASP A 22 8.51 -6.74 -8.23
C ASP A 22 9.27 -7.50 -7.13
N THR A 23 8.73 -7.50 -5.91
CA THR A 23 9.28 -8.28 -4.79
C THR A 23 9.26 -9.78 -5.11
N LEU A 24 8.16 -10.29 -5.65
CA LEU A 24 8.04 -11.70 -6.05
C LEU A 24 9.02 -12.06 -7.17
N GLN A 25 9.19 -11.18 -8.16
CA GLN A 25 10.19 -11.37 -9.22
C GLN A 25 11.64 -11.36 -8.67
N LYS A 26 11.94 -10.52 -7.67
CA LYS A 26 13.25 -10.50 -7.01
C LYS A 26 13.54 -11.79 -6.23
N VAL A 27 12.54 -12.35 -5.54
CA VAL A 27 12.68 -13.67 -4.90
C VAL A 27 12.90 -14.76 -5.94
N GLN A 28 12.10 -14.76 -7.02
CA GLN A 28 12.21 -15.75 -8.09
C GLN A 28 13.59 -15.73 -8.77
N SER A 29 14.16 -14.54 -8.96
CA SER A 29 15.49 -14.35 -9.56
C SER A 29 16.66 -14.57 -8.59
N GLY A 30 16.39 -14.90 -7.32
CA GLY A 30 17.43 -15.09 -6.29
C GLY A 30 18.08 -13.79 -5.80
N ASN A 31 17.51 -12.63 -6.16
CA ASN A 31 18.01 -11.30 -5.80
C ASN A 31 17.43 -10.78 -4.47
N MET A 32 16.62 -11.58 -3.77
CA MET A 32 16.05 -11.23 -2.47
C MET A 32 15.84 -12.49 -1.63
N GLU A 33 16.22 -12.38 -0.36
CA GLU A 33 16.00 -13.45 0.61
C GLU A 33 14.50 -13.66 0.88
N PRO A 34 14.02 -14.92 0.90
CA PRO A 34 12.61 -15.22 1.14
C PRO A 34 12.05 -14.61 2.43
N GLY A 35 12.85 -14.55 3.50
CA GLY A 35 12.42 -13.95 4.77
C GLY A 35 12.16 -12.44 4.69
N GLN A 36 12.92 -11.74 3.85
CA GLN A 36 12.67 -10.31 3.57
C GLN A 36 11.37 -10.13 2.79
N ALA A 37 11.12 -10.99 1.79
CA ALA A 37 9.90 -10.96 1.01
C ALA A 37 8.65 -11.28 1.84
N ASP A 38 8.74 -12.22 2.78
CA ASP A 38 7.64 -12.54 3.70
C ASP A 38 7.30 -11.36 4.62
N SER A 39 8.34 -10.65 5.10
CA SER A 39 8.15 -9.42 5.89
C SER A 39 7.40 -8.35 5.08
N ILE A 40 7.79 -8.13 3.82
CA ILE A 40 7.12 -7.19 2.90
C ILE A 40 5.66 -7.62 2.64
N ALA A 41 5.43 -8.90 2.37
CA ALA A 41 4.09 -9.43 2.13
C ALA A 41 3.19 -9.29 3.36
N THR A 42 3.73 -9.52 4.56
CA THR A 42 3.02 -9.35 5.84
C THR A 42 2.63 -7.88 6.06
N SER A 43 3.55 -6.94 5.85
CA SER A 43 3.24 -5.51 5.93
C SER A 43 2.15 -5.10 4.92
N ALA A 44 2.21 -5.62 3.69
CA ALA A 44 1.20 -5.31 2.68
C ALA A 44 -0.19 -5.86 3.03
N ARG A 45 -0.28 -7.08 3.57
CA ARG A 45 -1.55 -7.62 4.10
C ARG A 45 -2.12 -6.72 5.18
N GLU A 46 -1.27 -6.18 6.04
CA GLU A 46 -1.69 -5.34 7.15
C GLU A 46 -2.19 -3.96 6.69
N ILE A 47 -1.59 -3.39 5.65
CA ILE A 47 -2.09 -2.18 4.98
C ILE A 47 -3.49 -2.44 4.42
N LEU A 48 -3.67 -3.52 3.65
CA LEU A 48 -4.97 -3.87 3.07
C LEU A 48 -6.03 -4.14 4.14
N ARG A 49 -5.66 -4.83 5.22
CA ARG A 49 -6.54 -5.10 6.36
C ARG A 49 -7.00 -3.80 7.01
N THR A 50 -6.07 -2.89 7.27
CA THR A 50 -6.34 -1.61 7.91
C THR A 50 -7.27 -0.75 7.06
N THR A 51 -6.97 -0.59 5.77
CA THR A 51 -7.82 0.15 4.82
C THR A 51 -9.23 -0.44 4.75
N SER A 52 -9.35 -1.77 4.71
CA SER A 52 -10.66 -2.45 4.68
C SER A 52 -11.47 -2.21 5.96
N VAL A 53 -10.82 -2.27 7.12
CA VAL A 53 -11.49 -2.00 8.42
C VAL A 53 -11.94 -0.55 8.49
N GLN A 54 -11.10 0.41 8.09
CA GLN A 54 -11.47 1.83 8.09
C GLN A 54 -12.67 2.10 7.17
N LEU A 55 -12.70 1.49 5.98
CA LEU A 55 -13.83 1.59 5.06
C LEU A 55 -15.13 1.06 5.68
N LYS A 56 -15.07 -0.14 6.28
CA LYS A 56 -16.25 -0.76 6.94
C LYS A 56 -16.76 0.09 8.09
N VAL A 57 -15.87 0.63 8.93
CA VAL A 57 -16.24 1.48 10.07
C VAL A 57 -16.87 2.78 9.58
N ALA A 58 -16.31 3.45 8.57
CA ALA A 58 -16.89 4.65 7.99
C ALA A 58 -18.30 4.40 7.44
N GLN A 59 -18.47 3.31 6.68
CA GLN A 59 -19.76 2.90 6.13
C GLN A 59 -20.80 2.60 7.22
N GLN A 60 -20.44 1.81 8.23
CA GLN A 60 -21.34 1.45 9.33
C GLN A 60 -21.74 2.65 10.19
N SER A 61 -20.80 3.58 10.42
CA SER A 61 -21.06 4.80 11.19
C SER A 61 -21.77 5.89 10.39
N LYS A 62 -22.06 5.65 9.10
CA LYS A 62 -22.63 6.65 8.17
C LYS A 62 -21.79 7.93 8.13
N ARG A 63 -20.48 7.81 8.33
CA ARG A 63 -19.53 8.92 8.27
C ARG A 63 -18.87 8.95 6.89
N PRO A 64 -18.39 10.13 6.46
CA PRO A 64 -17.55 10.23 5.29
C PRO A 64 -16.35 9.28 5.39
N ILE A 65 -15.99 8.65 4.26
CA ILE A 65 -14.81 7.80 4.16
C ILE A 65 -13.57 8.72 4.29
N PRO A 66 -12.54 8.34 5.07
CA PRO A 66 -11.30 9.12 5.16
C PRO A 66 -10.68 9.35 3.77
N SER A 67 -10.17 10.57 3.53
CA SER A 67 -9.52 10.95 2.26
C SER A 67 -8.42 9.98 1.87
N ASP A 68 -7.61 9.54 2.83
CA ASP A 68 -6.45 8.68 2.56
C ASP A 68 -6.89 7.29 2.08
N VAL A 69 -8.04 6.80 2.56
CA VAL A 69 -8.63 5.53 2.11
C VAL A 69 -9.15 5.67 0.68
N LEU A 70 -9.78 6.80 0.35
CA LEU A 70 -10.25 7.11 -1.00
C LEU A 70 -9.08 7.26 -1.97
N SER A 71 -8.05 8.05 -1.62
CA SER A 71 -6.83 8.22 -2.42
C SER A 71 -6.12 6.89 -2.63
N PHE A 72 -6.03 6.04 -1.59
CA PHE A 72 -5.47 4.70 -1.71
C PHE A 72 -6.26 3.82 -2.69
N SER A 73 -7.60 3.83 -2.66
CA SER A 73 -8.44 2.96 -3.48
C SER A 73 -8.66 3.46 -4.91
N GLU A 74 -8.80 4.77 -5.09
CA GLU A 74 -9.26 5.36 -6.35
C GLU A 74 -8.12 5.94 -7.19
N ASN A 75 -6.89 5.95 -6.67
CA ASN A 75 -5.74 6.57 -7.35
C ASN A 75 -6.00 8.06 -7.67
N GLN A 76 -6.91 8.71 -6.92
CA GLN A 76 -7.30 10.10 -7.12
C GLN A 76 -6.24 11.02 -6.48
N LYS A 77 -5.58 11.81 -7.33
CA LYS A 77 -4.71 12.93 -6.94
C LYS A 77 -5.53 14.15 -6.50
#